data_AF-A0A3D3P4F7-F1
#
_entry.id   AF-A0A3D3P4F7-F1
#
_cell.length_a   1.000
_cell.length_b   1.000
_cell.length_c   1.000
_cell.angle_alpha   90.00
_cell.angle_beta   90.00
_cell.angle_gamma   90.00
#
_symmetry.space_group_name_H-M   'P 1'
#
loop_
_entity.id
_entity.type
_entity.pdbx_description
1 polymer ?
#
loop_
_entity_poly.entity_id
_entity_poly.type
_entity_poly.pdbx_seq_one_letter_code
_entity_poly.pdbx_strand_id
1 'polypeptide(L)'
;MRTCFGLAEKPENDVNQLAMSDSRQASEESVQERITLSGINDLSLPVRAMGFGALGVLVLIYFIYPAYPSFVHKTLATWTWGACNPISNFLHGRFVPLAFGVMIWMAYQGTKKMGAQPSYAGLPILLLGLFFFLISMRTIQPRLALIGAPFVVIGFTHYLFGFQIAKHIIFPSFFLWFSVPVPGLEAILTGNLQVLITKACYHTGIFFGMDLVNTGADIYIGGSSVKVAEGCSGIRSLMALTMIAAVYANYTQKPLWKKAFLFVLALPLAIAGNFLRIFTILVLAQFGYADFGTGTWHDWAGLLIFFPIALSGLYLADYLLNFKEKRSKRVKRTVKKSHKVVKEKATS
;
A
#
# COMPACT_ATOMS: atom_id res chain seq x y z
N MET A 1 47.16 17.55 -73.47
CA MET A 1 46.46 16.60 -72.57
C MET A 1 47.00 16.81 -71.16
N ARG A 2 46.12 17.14 -70.20
CA ARG A 2 46.30 17.23 -68.74
C ARG A 2 46.98 18.48 -68.12
N THR A 3 46.11 19.33 -67.61
CA THR A 3 46.20 20.15 -66.39
C THR A 3 46.28 19.28 -65.11
N CYS A 4 46.94 19.77 -64.06
CA CYS A 4 46.76 19.46 -62.61
C CYS A 4 47.56 20.52 -61.82
N PHE A 5 46.97 21.62 -61.33
CA PHE A 5 46.24 21.81 -60.07
C PHE A 5 47.03 21.42 -58.81
N GLY A 6 47.41 22.43 -58.02
CA GLY A 6 48.08 22.28 -56.73
C GLY A 6 47.13 22.08 -55.56
N LEU A 7 47.67 21.68 -54.40
CA LEU A 7 46.99 21.74 -53.11
C LEU A 7 48.01 22.13 -52.03
N ALA A 8 47.69 23.22 -51.33
CA ALA A 8 48.37 23.69 -50.13
C ALA A 8 47.92 22.86 -48.92
N GLU A 9 48.87 22.46 -48.08
CA GLU A 9 48.62 21.85 -46.77
C GLU A 9 47.86 22.83 -45.87
N LYS A 10 46.79 22.35 -45.25
CA LYS A 10 45.99 23.06 -44.24
C LYS A 10 46.40 22.53 -42.85
N PRO A 11 46.60 23.40 -41.83
CA PRO A 11 47.18 22.97 -40.55
C PRO A 11 46.19 22.12 -39.74
N GLU A 12 46.67 20.95 -39.32
CA GLU A 12 45.98 19.91 -38.52
C GLU A 12 45.62 20.34 -37.07
N ASN A 13 46.04 21.55 -36.66
CA ASN A 13 45.87 22.05 -35.30
C ASN A 13 44.47 22.64 -35.00
N ASP A 14 43.76 23.17 -36.00
CA ASP A 14 42.42 23.77 -35.77
C ASP A 14 41.33 22.71 -35.56
N VAL A 15 41.47 21.53 -36.17
CA VAL A 15 40.47 20.46 -36.06
C VAL A 15 40.48 19.82 -34.68
N ASN A 16 41.65 19.67 -34.06
CA ASN A 16 41.78 19.14 -32.69
C ASN A 16 41.29 20.12 -31.63
N GLN A 17 41.45 21.44 -31.84
CA GLN A 17 40.89 22.44 -30.93
C GLN A 17 39.36 22.53 -31.03
N LEU A 18 38.80 22.47 -32.25
CA LEU A 18 37.34 22.40 -32.44
C LEU A 18 36.75 21.11 -31.86
N ALA A 19 37.39 19.96 -32.07
CA ALA A 19 36.91 18.68 -31.52
C ALA A 19 37.05 18.60 -29.99
N MET A 20 38.07 19.24 -29.40
CA MET A 20 38.22 19.37 -27.95
C MET A 20 37.25 20.40 -27.34
N SER A 21 36.87 21.46 -28.06
CA SER A 21 35.83 22.39 -27.61
C SER A 21 34.44 21.77 -27.71
N ASP A 22 34.13 21.05 -28.78
CA ASP A 22 32.86 20.33 -28.96
C ASP A 22 32.69 19.21 -27.93
N SER A 23 33.76 18.48 -27.59
CA SER A 23 33.70 17.43 -26.56
C SER A 23 33.64 17.99 -25.14
N ARG A 24 34.25 19.17 -24.88
CA ARG A 24 34.05 19.92 -23.62
C ARG A 24 32.64 20.50 -23.53
N GLN A 25 32.11 21.11 -24.59
CA GLN A 25 30.75 21.64 -24.65
C GLN A 25 29.69 20.53 -24.57
N ALA A 26 29.89 19.37 -25.20
CA ALA A 26 29.01 18.21 -25.04
C ALA A 26 29.08 17.60 -23.63
N SER A 27 30.23 17.71 -22.95
CA SER A 27 30.36 17.30 -21.54
C SER A 27 29.75 18.33 -20.58
N GLU A 28 29.80 19.62 -20.90
CA GLU A 28 29.22 20.71 -20.10
C GLU A 28 27.70 20.84 -20.31
N GLU A 29 27.16 20.60 -21.50
CA GLU A 29 25.71 20.47 -21.75
C GLU A 29 25.10 19.23 -21.09
N SER A 30 25.89 18.18 -20.83
CA SER A 30 25.42 16.98 -20.12
C SER A 30 25.27 17.19 -18.61
N VAL A 31 25.74 18.32 -18.08
CA VAL A 31 25.41 18.81 -16.74
C VAL A 31 24.15 19.67 -16.81
N GLN A 32 23.09 19.14 -17.44
CA GLN A 32 21.75 19.63 -17.18
C GLN A 32 21.53 19.49 -15.67
N GLU A 33 21.60 20.63 -14.97
CA GLU A 33 21.40 20.79 -13.54
C GLU A 33 20.15 19.99 -13.15
N ARG A 34 20.36 18.77 -12.63
CA ARG A 34 19.27 17.84 -12.36
C ARG A 34 18.53 18.40 -11.15
N ILE A 35 17.50 19.22 -11.39
CA ILE A 35 16.75 19.91 -10.35
C ILE A 35 16.27 18.88 -9.34
N THR A 36 16.85 18.90 -8.15
CA THR A 36 16.52 17.92 -7.11
C THR A 36 15.20 18.30 -6.46
N LEU A 37 14.49 17.32 -5.90
CA LEU A 37 13.26 17.56 -5.14
C LEU A 37 13.44 18.51 -3.94
N SER A 38 14.66 18.66 -3.39
CA SER A 38 14.93 19.70 -2.37
C SER A 38 15.12 21.10 -2.97
N GLY A 39 15.46 21.18 -4.26
CA GLY A 39 15.53 22.41 -5.06
C GLY A 39 14.20 22.74 -5.76
N ILE A 40 13.04 22.46 -5.14
CA ILE A 40 11.73 22.85 -5.70
C ILE A 40 11.66 24.36 -5.99
N ASN A 41 12.44 25.16 -5.27
CA ASN A 41 12.56 26.61 -5.53
C ASN A 41 13.34 26.95 -6.81
N ASP A 42 14.20 26.05 -7.27
CA ASP A 42 15.04 26.19 -8.46
C ASP A 42 14.32 25.72 -9.74
N LEU A 43 13.10 25.17 -9.58
CA LEU A 43 12.21 24.82 -10.67
C LEU A 43 11.70 26.11 -11.34
N SER A 44 11.60 26.11 -12.68
CA SER A 44 11.14 27.31 -13.41
C SER A 44 9.77 27.77 -12.89
N LEU A 45 9.63 29.09 -12.71
CA LEU A 45 8.41 29.74 -12.22
C LEU A 45 7.11 29.18 -12.87
N PRO A 46 7.03 28.94 -14.20
CA PRO A 46 5.83 28.35 -14.81
C PRO A 46 5.54 26.92 -14.33
N VAL A 47 6.55 26.06 -14.14
CA VAL A 47 6.34 24.68 -13.70
C VAL A 47 5.89 24.65 -12.23
N ARG A 48 6.42 25.53 -11.38
CA ARG A 48 5.96 25.71 -9.99
C ARG A 48 4.52 26.20 -9.95
N ALA A 49 4.19 27.23 -10.73
CA ALA A 49 2.85 27.79 -10.80
C ALA A 49 1.82 26.75 -11.30
N MET A 50 2.17 25.98 -12.33
CA MET A 50 1.34 24.88 -12.83
C MET A 50 1.19 23.77 -11.79
N GLY A 51 2.26 23.40 -11.08
CA GLY A 51 2.21 22.37 -10.04
C GLY A 51 1.36 22.76 -8.83
N PHE A 52 1.60 23.95 -8.25
CA PHE A 52 0.78 24.45 -7.14
C PHE A 52 -0.66 24.74 -7.56
N GLY A 53 -0.87 25.25 -8.78
CA GLY A 53 -2.20 25.48 -9.34
C GLY A 53 -2.98 24.17 -9.51
N ALA A 54 -2.38 23.16 -10.11
CA ALA A 54 -3.00 21.84 -10.26
C ALA A 54 -3.23 21.14 -8.93
N LEU A 55 -2.30 21.24 -7.97
CA LEU A 55 -2.51 20.74 -6.61
C LEU A 55 -3.68 21.47 -5.93
N GLY A 56 -3.75 22.80 -6.06
CA GLY A 56 -4.85 23.61 -5.56
C GLY A 56 -6.20 23.20 -6.17
N VAL A 57 -6.25 23.00 -7.48
CA VAL A 57 -7.44 22.50 -8.18
C VAL A 57 -7.83 21.11 -7.68
N LEU A 58 -6.88 20.19 -7.49
CA LEU A 58 -7.17 18.87 -6.92
C LEU A 58 -7.72 18.95 -5.50
N VAL A 59 -7.16 19.81 -4.65
CA VAL A 59 -7.67 20.03 -3.29
C VAL A 59 -9.07 20.63 -3.33
N LEU A 60 -9.31 21.64 -4.17
CA LEU A 60 -10.63 22.24 -4.37
C LEU A 60 -11.65 21.19 -4.81
N ILE A 61 -11.31 20.36 -5.79
CA ILE A 61 -12.18 19.31 -6.33
C ILE A 61 -12.51 18.24 -5.26
N TYR A 62 -11.53 17.82 -4.46
CA TYR A 62 -11.72 16.73 -3.49
C TYR A 62 -12.41 17.18 -2.20
N PHE A 63 -12.06 18.37 -1.69
CA PHE A 63 -12.48 18.81 -0.35
C PHE A 63 -13.59 19.85 -0.35
N ILE A 64 -13.66 20.70 -1.38
CA ILE A 64 -14.49 21.92 -1.35
C ILE A 64 -15.66 21.82 -2.33
N TYR A 65 -15.44 21.27 -3.53
CA TYR A 65 -16.47 21.19 -4.56
C TYR A 65 -17.59 20.22 -4.15
N PRO A 66 -18.86 20.67 -4.08
CA PRO A 66 -20.00 19.84 -3.71
C PRO A 66 -20.44 18.95 -4.89
N ALA A 67 -19.57 18.02 -5.29
CA ALA A 67 -19.77 17.19 -6.48
C ALA A 67 -20.97 16.24 -6.38
N TYR A 68 -21.47 15.96 -5.17
CA TYR A 68 -22.51 14.97 -4.91
C TYR A 68 -23.68 15.56 -4.12
N PRO A 69 -24.52 16.41 -4.75
CA PRO A 69 -25.56 17.17 -4.06
C PRO A 69 -26.66 16.31 -3.43
N SER A 70 -26.84 15.08 -3.90
CA SER A 70 -27.87 14.13 -3.41
C SER A 70 -27.50 13.45 -2.08
N PHE A 71 -26.26 13.57 -1.62
CA PHE A 71 -25.83 13.01 -0.33
C PHE A 71 -25.75 14.12 0.73
N VAL A 72 -25.99 13.74 1.99
CA VAL A 72 -25.79 14.63 3.16
C VAL A 72 -24.36 15.19 3.16
N HIS A 73 -23.40 14.37 2.72
CA HIS A 73 -22.02 14.76 2.52
C HIS A 73 -21.77 15.09 1.03
N LYS A 74 -21.69 16.38 0.72
CA LYS A 74 -21.67 16.88 -0.66
C LYS A 74 -20.31 16.79 -1.36
N THR A 75 -19.21 16.74 -0.59
CA THR A 75 -17.84 16.69 -1.13
C THR A 75 -17.29 15.26 -1.05
N LEU A 76 -16.31 14.93 -1.89
CA LEU A 76 -15.76 13.58 -1.93
C LEU A 76 -15.13 13.17 -0.58
N ALA A 77 -14.40 14.09 0.07
CA ALA A 77 -13.79 13.85 1.37
C ALA A 77 -14.84 13.62 2.47
N THR A 78 -15.86 14.49 2.55
CA THR A 78 -16.92 14.35 3.56
C THR A 78 -17.75 13.10 3.32
N TRP A 79 -18.01 12.75 2.05
CA TRP A 79 -18.71 11.53 1.70
C TRP A 79 -17.90 10.30 2.12
N THR A 80 -16.60 10.27 1.83
CA THR A 80 -15.72 9.16 2.20
C THR A 80 -15.70 8.96 3.72
N TRP A 81 -15.62 10.07 4.47
CA TRP A 81 -15.68 10.03 5.94
C TRP A 81 -17.02 9.47 6.47
N GLY A 82 -18.15 9.92 5.91
CA GLY A 82 -19.47 9.44 6.28
C GLY A 82 -19.75 8.01 5.86
N ALA A 83 -19.26 7.59 4.68
CA ALA A 83 -19.44 6.25 4.15
C ALA A 83 -18.58 5.20 4.88
N CYS A 84 -17.40 5.60 5.37
CA CYS A 84 -16.59 4.80 6.27
C CYS A 84 -17.15 4.90 7.69
N ASN A 85 -18.11 4.05 8.06
CA ASN A 85 -18.77 4.10 9.36
C ASN A 85 -18.85 2.70 10.01
N PRO A 86 -19.27 2.60 11.29
CA PRO A 86 -19.37 1.32 11.97
C PRO A 86 -20.43 0.38 11.35
N ILE A 87 -21.52 0.94 10.82
CA ILE A 87 -22.64 0.18 10.24
C ILE A 87 -22.17 -0.56 8.97
N SER A 88 -21.28 0.06 8.19
CA SER A 88 -20.69 -0.53 7.00
C SER A 88 -19.41 -1.34 7.27
N ASN A 89 -19.03 -1.59 8.54
CA ASN A 89 -17.75 -2.16 8.98
C ASN A 89 -16.47 -1.57 8.32
N PHE A 90 -16.58 -0.39 7.71
CA PHE A 90 -15.52 0.26 6.92
C PHE A 90 -14.82 1.39 7.69
N LEU A 91 -14.93 1.40 9.03
CA LEU A 91 -14.35 2.44 9.88
C LEU A 91 -12.83 2.63 9.67
N HIS A 92 -12.11 1.55 9.34
CA HIS A 92 -10.69 1.57 8.99
C HIS A 92 -10.37 2.50 7.81
N GLY A 93 -11.32 2.72 6.90
CA GLY A 93 -11.17 3.63 5.76
C GLY A 93 -10.91 5.09 6.17
N ARG A 94 -11.31 5.49 7.39
CA ARG A 94 -10.98 6.83 7.94
C ARG A 94 -9.50 7.00 8.28
N PHE A 95 -8.79 5.90 8.55
CA PHE A 95 -7.36 5.92 8.84
C PHE A 95 -6.50 5.99 7.57
N VAL A 96 -7.04 5.53 6.43
CA VAL A 96 -6.31 5.44 5.15
C VAL A 96 -5.73 6.78 4.68
N PRO A 97 -6.42 7.93 4.74
CA PRO A 97 -5.83 9.22 4.36
C PRO A 97 -4.62 9.61 5.23
N LEU A 98 -4.65 9.31 6.53
CA LEU A 98 -3.52 9.56 7.42
C LEU A 98 -2.33 8.69 7.02
N ALA A 99 -2.56 7.39 6.80
CA ALA A 99 -1.52 6.47 6.36
C ALA A 99 -0.94 6.88 5.00
N PHE A 100 -1.80 7.33 4.07
CA PHE A 100 -1.39 7.86 2.77
C PHE A 100 -0.44 9.06 2.93
N GLY A 101 -0.79 10.04 3.77
CA GLY A 101 0.07 11.20 4.04
C GLY A 101 1.45 10.79 4.59
N VAL A 102 1.49 9.87 5.55
CA VAL A 102 2.75 9.33 6.10
C VAL A 102 3.57 8.61 5.02
N MET A 103 2.94 7.80 4.17
CA MET A 103 3.64 7.08 3.12
C MET A 103 4.16 7.99 2.00
N ILE A 104 3.42 9.04 1.65
CA ILE A 104 3.90 10.09 0.75
C ILE A 104 5.09 10.83 1.36
N TRP A 105 5.06 11.14 2.66
CA TRP A 105 6.19 11.72 3.37
C TRP A 105 7.42 10.80 3.35
N MET A 106 7.25 9.50 3.60
CA MET A 106 8.33 8.51 3.50
C MET A 106 8.90 8.42 2.07
N ALA A 107 8.02 8.43 1.06
CA ALA A 107 8.44 8.44 -0.33
C ALA A 107 9.25 9.71 -0.65
N TYR A 108 8.77 10.89 -0.23
CA TYR A 108 9.48 12.16 -0.36
C TYR A 108 10.88 12.14 0.27
N GLN A 109 11.01 11.62 1.50
CA GLN A 109 12.32 11.53 2.16
C GLN A 109 13.30 10.61 1.41
N GLY A 110 12.78 9.56 0.78
CA GLY A 110 13.56 8.66 -0.08
C GLY A 110 13.93 9.26 -1.44
N THR A 111 13.11 10.19 -1.94
CA THR A 111 13.27 10.76 -3.29
C THR A 111 13.88 12.16 -3.31
N LYS A 112 14.00 12.86 -2.18
CA LYS A 112 14.42 14.28 -2.11
C LYS A 112 15.73 14.63 -2.82
N LYS A 113 16.66 13.68 -2.94
CA LYS A 113 17.97 13.85 -3.60
C LYS A 113 17.96 13.45 -5.09
N MET A 114 16.87 12.88 -5.59
CA MET A 114 16.74 12.52 -6.99
C MET A 114 16.40 13.75 -7.82
N GLY A 115 16.99 13.83 -9.03
CA GLY A 115 16.62 14.85 -10.01
C GLY A 115 15.22 14.61 -10.55
N ALA A 116 14.40 15.65 -10.58
CA ALA A 116 13.11 15.69 -11.23
C ALA A 116 13.29 15.74 -12.75
N GLN A 117 12.56 14.90 -13.47
CA GLN A 117 12.52 14.89 -14.93
C GLN A 117 11.06 14.93 -15.39
N PRO A 118 10.47 16.14 -15.56
CA PRO A 118 9.09 16.28 -16.01
C PRO A 118 8.84 15.47 -17.29
N SER A 119 7.68 14.82 -17.37
CA SER A 119 7.35 13.98 -18.52
C SER A 119 5.87 14.05 -18.87
N TYR A 120 5.56 14.36 -20.14
CA TYR A 120 4.19 14.33 -20.65
C TYR A 120 3.55 12.93 -20.58
N ALA A 121 4.33 11.86 -20.39
CA ALA A 121 3.81 10.51 -20.18
C ALA A 121 2.96 10.36 -18.90
N GLY A 122 3.03 11.32 -17.96
CA GLY A 122 2.12 11.39 -16.81
C GLY A 122 0.70 11.85 -17.18
N LEU A 123 0.53 12.56 -18.30
CA LEU A 123 -0.74 13.18 -18.69
C LEU A 123 -1.84 12.13 -19.00
N PRO A 124 -1.59 11.05 -19.77
CA PRO A 124 -2.60 10.01 -19.99
C PRO A 124 -3.11 9.38 -18.68
N ILE A 125 -2.22 9.18 -17.70
CA ILE A 125 -2.57 8.60 -16.39
C ILE A 125 -3.41 9.59 -15.59
N LEU A 126 -3.04 10.88 -15.62
CA LEU A 126 -3.81 11.94 -14.97
C LEU A 126 -5.21 12.07 -15.59
N LEU A 127 -5.30 12.06 -16.92
CA LEU A 127 -6.57 12.11 -17.65
C LEU A 127 -7.46 10.91 -17.34
N LEU A 128 -6.89 9.71 -17.18
CA LEU A 128 -7.65 8.54 -16.73
C LEU A 128 -8.27 8.75 -15.34
N GLY A 129 -7.50 9.28 -14.38
CA GLY A 129 -8.01 9.59 -13.05
C GLY A 129 -9.10 10.67 -13.06
N LEU A 130 -8.93 11.71 -13.87
CA LEU A 130 -9.94 12.76 -14.07
C LEU A 130 -11.19 12.24 -14.79
N PHE A 131 -11.04 11.31 -15.73
CA PHE A 131 -12.15 10.65 -16.41
C PHE A 131 -13.02 9.86 -15.41
N PHE A 132 -12.41 9.10 -14.50
CA PHE A 132 -13.13 8.45 -13.41
C PHE A 132 -13.87 9.46 -12.52
N PHE A 133 -13.25 10.60 -12.22
CA PHE A 133 -13.89 11.67 -11.46
C PHE A 133 -15.11 12.26 -12.20
N LEU A 134 -15.01 12.49 -13.52
CA LEU A 134 -16.11 12.99 -14.34
C LEU A 134 -17.28 11.99 -14.41
N ILE A 135 -17.00 10.69 -14.62
CA ILE A 135 -18.04 9.65 -14.59
C ILE A 135 -18.67 9.58 -13.21
N SER A 136 -17.88 9.66 -12.14
CA SER A 136 -18.34 9.67 -10.76
C SER A 136 -19.38 10.77 -10.53
N MET A 137 -19.10 11.99 -10.99
CA MET A 137 -20.05 13.10 -10.93
C MET A 137 -21.29 12.83 -11.78
N ARG A 138 -21.10 12.37 -13.02
CA ARG A 138 -22.22 12.14 -13.96
C ARG A 138 -23.19 11.06 -13.48
N THR A 139 -22.67 10.04 -12.81
CA THR A 139 -23.43 8.90 -12.27
C THR A 139 -23.84 9.10 -10.81
N ILE A 140 -23.34 10.15 -10.15
CA ILE A 140 -23.55 10.42 -8.72
C ILE A 140 -23.05 9.22 -7.88
N GLN A 141 -21.93 8.60 -8.29
CA GLN A 141 -21.32 7.43 -7.65
C GLN A 141 -19.90 7.74 -7.13
N PRO A 142 -19.75 8.33 -5.92
CA PRO A 142 -18.47 8.78 -5.36
C PRO A 142 -17.34 7.73 -5.34
N ARG A 143 -17.70 6.44 -5.30
CA ARG A 143 -16.76 5.31 -5.34
C ARG A 143 -15.89 5.35 -6.59
N LEU A 144 -16.43 5.77 -7.73
CA LEU A 144 -15.67 5.88 -8.99
C LEU A 144 -14.58 6.95 -8.90
N ALA A 145 -14.84 8.08 -8.25
CA ALA A 145 -13.82 9.09 -8.01
C ALA A 145 -12.70 8.56 -7.10
N LEU A 146 -13.04 7.78 -6.06
CA LEU A 146 -12.02 7.15 -5.21
C LEU A 146 -11.21 6.08 -5.94
N ILE A 147 -11.83 5.34 -6.87
CA ILE A 147 -11.13 4.41 -7.76
C ILE A 147 -10.15 5.18 -8.67
N GLY A 148 -10.55 6.37 -9.14
CA GLY A 148 -9.73 7.28 -9.94
C GLY A 148 -8.59 7.98 -9.19
N ALA A 149 -8.70 8.15 -7.87
CA ALA A 149 -7.78 8.94 -7.06
C ALA A 149 -6.30 8.53 -7.18
N PRO A 150 -5.92 7.24 -7.19
CA PRO A 150 -4.53 6.84 -7.34
C PRO A 150 -3.93 7.30 -8.68
N PHE A 151 -4.72 7.23 -9.76
CA PHE A 151 -4.28 7.63 -11.10
C PHE A 151 -4.04 9.14 -11.18
N VAL A 152 -4.87 9.94 -10.50
CA VAL A 152 -4.63 11.38 -10.37
C VAL A 152 -3.30 11.65 -9.67
N VAL A 153 -3.06 11.05 -8.50
CA VAL A 153 -1.81 11.28 -7.73
C VAL A 153 -0.58 10.79 -8.50
N ILE A 154 -0.64 9.59 -9.10
CA ILE A 154 0.46 9.01 -9.88
C ILE A 154 0.71 9.85 -11.14
N GLY A 155 -0.33 10.15 -11.92
CA GLY A 155 -0.23 10.92 -13.15
C GLY A 155 0.30 12.32 -12.92
N PHE A 156 -0.19 13.00 -11.88
CA PHE A 156 0.29 14.32 -11.47
C PHE A 156 1.76 14.30 -11.07
N THR A 157 2.18 13.35 -10.23
CA THR A 157 3.56 13.24 -9.78
C THR A 157 4.49 12.82 -10.92
N HIS A 158 4.04 11.95 -11.81
CA HIS A 158 4.79 11.55 -13.00
C HIS A 158 4.97 12.73 -13.96
N TYR A 159 3.92 13.52 -14.15
CA TYR A 159 3.97 14.71 -15.00
C TYR A 159 5.00 15.73 -14.52
N LEU A 160 5.00 16.04 -13.22
CA LEU A 160 5.89 17.07 -12.66
C LEU A 160 7.31 16.58 -12.35
N PHE A 161 7.45 15.36 -11.84
CA PHE A 161 8.71 14.89 -11.25
C PHE A 161 9.32 13.70 -12.00
N GLY A 162 8.61 13.09 -12.93
CA GLY A 162 9.09 11.97 -13.73
C GLY A 162 8.87 10.60 -13.09
N PHE A 163 9.10 9.55 -13.90
CA PHE A 163 8.79 8.16 -13.53
C PHE A 163 9.59 7.67 -12.31
N GLN A 164 10.83 8.12 -12.17
CA GLN A 164 11.73 7.66 -11.10
C GLN A 164 11.24 8.08 -9.71
N ILE A 165 10.57 9.23 -9.61
CA ILE A 165 9.93 9.68 -8.38
C ILE A 165 8.54 9.05 -8.27
N ALA A 166 7.75 9.06 -9.36
CA ALA A 166 6.40 8.52 -9.38
C ALA A 166 6.31 7.05 -8.93
N LYS A 167 7.28 6.19 -9.27
CA LYS A 167 7.28 4.78 -8.86
C LYS A 167 7.26 4.57 -7.33
N HIS A 168 7.76 5.53 -6.55
CA HIS A 168 7.77 5.46 -5.09
C HIS A 168 6.40 5.76 -4.47
N ILE A 169 5.53 6.46 -5.19
CA ILE A 169 4.19 6.81 -4.73
C ILE A 169 3.10 5.89 -5.30
N ILE A 170 3.42 4.97 -6.20
CA ILE A 170 2.44 4.01 -6.77
C ILE A 170 1.74 3.23 -5.64
N PHE A 171 2.51 2.61 -4.75
CA PHE A 171 1.94 1.85 -3.63
C PHE A 171 1.11 2.73 -2.69
N PRO A 172 1.62 3.88 -2.18
CA PRO A 172 0.82 4.81 -1.40
C PRO A 172 -0.49 5.20 -2.09
N SER A 173 -0.44 5.53 -3.38
CA SER A 173 -1.62 5.90 -4.15
C SER A 173 -2.67 4.80 -4.19
N PHE A 174 -2.30 3.56 -4.54
CA PHE A 174 -3.25 2.43 -4.56
C PHE A 174 -3.73 2.02 -3.16
N PHE A 175 -3.00 2.38 -2.10
CA PHE A 175 -3.47 2.16 -0.73
C PHE A 175 -4.75 2.95 -0.42
N LEU A 176 -5.04 4.05 -1.14
CA LEU A 176 -6.31 4.77 -1.03
C LEU A 176 -7.53 3.89 -1.36
N TRP A 177 -7.37 2.81 -2.13
CA TRP A 177 -8.49 1.90 -2.40
C TRP A 177 -9.00 1.18 -1.14
N PHE A 178 -8.21 1.08 -0.08
CA PHE A 178 -8.69 0.56 1.21
C PHE A 178 -9.71 1.50 1.88
N SER A 179 -9.85 2.75 1.43
CA SER A 179 -10.91 3.66 1.89
C SER A 179 -12.17 3.62 1.02
N VAL A 180 -12.21 2.77 -0.01
CA VAL A 180 -13.39 2.63 -0.88
C VAL A 180 -14.33 1.64 -0.22
N PRO A 181 -15.44 2.09 0.41
CA PRO A 181 -16.46 1.16 0.84
C PRO A 181 -16.99 0.45 -0.41
N VAL A 182 -17.15 -0.86 -0.36
CA VAL A 182 -17.74 -1.66 -1.45
C VAL A 182 -19.01 -2.32 -0.90
N PRO A 183 -20.19 -2.02 -1.46
CA PRO A 183 -21.43 -2.55 -0.92
C PRO A 183 -21.52 -4.05 -1.22
N GLY A 184 -21.97 -4.85 -0.26
CA GLY A 184 -22.05 -6.31 -0.43
C GLY A 184 -20.71 -7.05 -0.38
N LEU A 185 -19.58 -6.36 -0.25
CA LEU A 185 -18.26 -6.99 -0.11
C LEU A 185 -18.21 -7.92 1.12
N GLU A 186 -18.92 -7.56 2.19
CA GLU A 186 -19.04 -8.41 3.38
C GLU A 186 -19.79 -9.71 3.07
N ALA A 187 -20.90 -9.63 2.35
CA ALA A 187 -21.67 -10.81 1.97
C ALA A 187 -20.83 -11.76 1.09
N ILE A 188 -20.08 -11.20 0.13
CA ILE A 188 -19.27 -11.98 -0.82
C ILE A 188 -18.03 -12.58 -0.17
N LEU A 189 -17.23 -11.78 0.54
CA LEU A 189 -15.97 -12.25 1.12
C LEU A 189 -16.17 -13.05 2.41
N THR A 190 -17.10 -12.60 3.25
CA THR A 190 -17.18 -13.09 4.62
C THR A 190 -18.39 -13.96 4.92
N GLY A 191 -19.46 -13.92 4.11
CA GLY A 191 -20.63 -14.80 4.32
C GLY A 191 -20.25 -16.28 4.28
N ASN A 192 -19.66 -16.73 3.17
CA ASN A 192 -19.21 -18.11 3.02
C ASN A 192 -18.10 -18.48 4.00
N LEU A 193 -17.21 -17.53 4.28
CA LEU A 193 -16.07 -17.76 5.16
C LEU A 193 -16.52 -17.90 6.62
N GLN A 194 -17.53 -17.14 7.05
CA GLN A 194 -18.09 -17.25 8.38
C GLN A 194 -18.69 -18.63 8.59
N VAL A 195 -19.52 -19.12 7.66
CA VAL A 195 -20.07 -20.48 7.72
C VAL A 195 -18.97 -21.54 7.78
N LEU A 196 -17.90 -21.38 6.99
CA LEU A 196 -16.75 -22.28 7.02
C LEU A 196 -16.08 -22.30 8.40
N ILE A 197 -15.81 -21.13 8.98
CA ILE A 197 -15.14 -21.00 10.28
C ILE A 197 -16.03 -21.55 11.40
N THR A 198 -17.33 -21.22 11.38
CA THR A 198 -18.31 -21.73 12.35
C THR A 198 -18.39 -23.26 12.28
N LYS A 199 -18.44 -23.87 11.09
CA LYS A 199 -18.40 -25.33 10.92
C LYS A 199 -17.10 -25.94 11.45
N ALA A 200 -15.96 -25.31 11.16
CA ALA A 200 -14.68 -25.77 11.68
C ALA A 200 -14.64 -25.73 13.22
N CYS A 201 -15.14 -24.65 13.83
CA CYS A 201 -15.24 -24.52 15.28
C CYS A 201 -16.17 -25.57 15.88
N TYR A 202 -17.31 -25.83 15.26
CA TYR A 202 -18.25 -26.88 15.66
C TYR A 202 -17.60 -28.27 15.66
N HIS A 203 -17.01 -28.70 14.54
CA HIS A 203 -16.39 -30.02 14.45
C HIS A 203 -15.22 -30.18 15.43
N THR A 204 -14.41 -29.13 15.59
CA THR A 204 -13.34 -29.12 16.59
C THR A 204 -13.93 -29.22 17.99
N GLY A 205 -15.04 -28.53 18.26
CA GLY A 205 -15.68 -28.54 19.56
C GLY A 205 -16.31 -29.87 19.94
N ILE A 206 -17.03 -30.49 19.02
CA ILE A 206 -17.56 -31.85 19.19
C ILE A 206 -16.42 -32.85 19.42
N PHE A 207 -15.30 -32.70 18.72
CA PHE A 207 -14.11 -33.55 18.93
C PHE A 207 -13.57 -33.46 20.37
N PHE A 208 -13.68 -32.29 21.01
CA PHE A 208 -13.32 -32.09 22.41
C PHE A 208 -14.46 -32.43 23.40
N GLY A 209 -15.58 -32.98 22.93
CA GLY A 209 -16.70 -33.39 23.77
C GLY A 209 -17.63 -32.26 24.22
N MET A 210 -17.62 -31.12 23.53
CA MET A 210 -18.56 -30.02 23.82
C MET A 210 -19.96 -30.33 23.29
N ASP A 211 -20.99 -29.90 24.00
CA ASP A 211 -22.40 -30.09 23.59
C ASP A 211 -22.87 -28.89 22.76
N LEU A 212 -22.66 -28.99 21.44
CA LEU A 212 -22.87 -27.89 20.50
C LEU A 212 -23.96 -28.21 19.48
N VAL A 213 -24.70 -27.18 19.06
CA VAL A 213 -25.62 -27.24 17.91
C VAL A 213 -25.23 -26.15 16.92
N ASN A 214 -24.98 -26.53 15.66
CA ASN A 214 -24.64 -25.60 14.58
C ASN A 214 -25.86 -25.30 13.71
N THR A 215 -26.16 -24.01 13.52
CA THR A 215 -27.24 -23.55 12.63
C THR A 215 -26.69 -22.47 11.71
N GLY A 216 -26.16 -22.88 10.56
CA GLY A 216 -25.62 -21.96 9.56
C GLY A 216 -24.36 -21.25 10.06
N ALA A 217 -24.46 -19.95 10.29
CA ALA A 217 -23.37 -19.13 10.81
C ALA A 217 -23.29 -19.08 12.34
N ASP A 218 -24.31 -19.62 13.03
CA ASP A 218 -24.47 -19.56 14.48
C ASP A 218 -24.17 -20.90 15.16
N ILE A 219 -23.71 -20.84 16.42
CA ILE A 219 -23.50 -22.00 17.31
C ILE A 219 -24.20 -21.74 18.65
N TYR A 220 -24.87 -22.78 19.14
CA TYR A 220 -25.58 -22.84 20.42
C TYR A 220 -24.96 -23.93 21.31
N ILE A 221 -25.04 -23.76 22.64
CA ILE A 221 -24.53 -24.73 23.63
C ILE A 221 -25.71 -25.34 24.41
N GLY A 222 -25.76 -26.67 24.52
CA GLY A 222 -26.66 -27.38 25.45
C GLY A 222 -28.15 -27.05 25.35
N GLY A 223 -28.66 -26.79 24.14
CA GLY A 223 -30.08 -26.41 23.92
C GLY A 223 -30.47 -25.02 24.46
N SER A 224 -29.53 -24.24 24.98
CA SER A 224 -29.76 -22.86 25.41
C SER A 224 -29.92 -21.92 24.20
N SER A 225 -30.69 -20.85 24.36
CA SER A 225 -30.89 -19.81 23.33
C SER A 225 -29.68 -18.87 23.17
N VAL A 226 -28.59 -19.12 23.89
CA VAL A 226 -27.40 -18.27 23.87
C VAL A 226 -26.66 -18.49 22.56
N LYS A 227 -26.79 -17.52 21.66
CA LYS A 227 -26.01 -17.45 20.42
C LYS A 227 -24.58 -17.08 20.75
N VAL A 228 -23.68 -18.04 20.63
CA VAL A 228 -22.27 -17.85 20.98
C VAL A 228 -21.50 -17.14 19.84
N ALA A 229 -22.06 -17.12 18.62
CA ALA A 229 -21.40 -16.62 17.42
C ALA A 229 -22.32 -15.82 16.47
N GLU A 230 -23.20 -14.94 16.98
CA GLU A 230 -23.95 -14.02 16.11
C GLU A 230 -23.03 -12.89 15.60
N GLY A 231 -23.00 -12.65 14.28
CA GLY A 231 -22.44 -11.41 13.73
C GLY A 231 -20.91 -11.27 13.64
N CYS A 232 -20.13 -12.35 13.83
CA CYS A 232 -18.68 -12.31 13.60
C CYS A 232 -18.34 -12.33 12.10
N SER A 233 -18.65 -11.27 11.36
CA SER A 233 -18.29 -11.20 9.94
C SER A 233 -16.79 -11.25 9.70
N GLY A 234 -15.95 -11.04 10.73
CA GLY A 234 -14.49 -11.12 10.61
C GLY A 234 -13.88 -10.10 9.65
N ILE A 235 -14.71 -9.28 8.97
CA ILE A 235 -14.28 -8.40 7.89
C ILE A 235 -13.42 -7.27 8.41
N ARG A 236 -13.73 -6.74 9.61
CA ARG A 236 -12.90 -5.71 10.26
C ARG A 236 -11.48 -6.22 10.48
N SER A 237 -11.36 -7.43 11.02
CA SER A 237 -10.07 -8.07 11.30
C SER A 237 -9.34 -8.48 10.01
N LEU A 238 -10.07 -9.01 9.02
CA LEU A 238 -9.54 -9.34 7.70
C LEU A 238 -8.98 -8.11 6.96
N MET A 239 -9.75 -7.02 6.91
CA MET A 239 -9.32 -5.77 6.29
C MET A 239 -8.12 -5.17 7.02
N ALA A 240 -8.14 -5.14 8.35
CA ALA A 240 -7.01 -4.66 9.14
C ALA A 240 -5.73 -5.47 8.84
N LEU A 241 -5.81 -6.80 8.82
CA LEU A 241 -4.66 -7.64 8.54
C LEU A 241 -4.19 -7.50 7.09
N THR A 242 -5.11 -7.36 6.14
CA THR A 242 -4.78 -7.17 4.72
C THR A 242 -4.06 -5.83 4.49
N MET A 243 -4.52 -4.75 5.15
CA MET A 243 -3.85 -3.45 5.12
C MET A 243 -2.45 -3.51 5.74
N ILE A 244 -2.33 -4.14 6.92
CA ILE A 244 -1.03 -4.30 7.60
C ILE A 244 -0.09 -5.14 6.73
N ALA A 245 -0.57 -6.24 6.17
CA ALA A 245 0.20 -7.10 5.28
C ALA A 245 0.65 -6.36 4.02
N ALA A 246 -0.21 -5.53 3.42
CA ALA A 246 0.15 -4.71 2.26
C ALA A 246 1.30 -3.74 2.59
N VAL A 247 1.17 -3.00 3.69
CA VAL A 247 2.21 -2.05 4.15
C VAL A 247 3.49 -2.81 4.49
N TYR A 248 3.40 -3.84 5.33
CA TYR A 248 4.53 -4.66 5.76
C TYR A 248 5.26 -5.27 4.57
N ALA A 249 4.55 -5.91 3.65
CA ALA A 249 5.09 -6.50 2.44
C ALA A 249 5.81 -5.46 1.58
N ASN A 250 5.22 -4.29 1.38
CA ASN A 250 5.80 -3.26 0.54
C ASN A 250 7.13 -2.72 1.08
N TYR A 251 7.23 -2.51 2.39
CA TYR A 251 8.41 -1.92 3.03
C TYR A 251 9.49 -2.95 3.42
N THR A 252 9.15 -4.23 3.60
CA THR A 252 10.13 -5.27 3.97
C THR A 252 10.66 -6.06 2.79
N GLN A 253 9.84 -6.34 1.78
CA GLN A 253 10.22 -7.19 0.65
C GLN A 253 10.67 -6.38 -0.56
N LYS A 254 11.69 -6.88 -1.26
CA LYS A 254 12.11 -6.34 -2.56
C LYS A 254 11.32 -6.93 -3.74
N PRO A 255 11.30 -8.27 -3.95
CA PRO A 255 10.67 -8.84 -5.13
C PRO A 255 9.13 -8.84 -5.01
N LEU A 256 8.45 -8.57 -6.13
CA LEU A 256 6.99 -8.48 -6.18
C LEU A 256 6.31 -9.79 -5.77
N TRP A 257 6.87 -10.95 -6.12
CA TRP A 257 6.27 -12.24 -5.75
C TRP A 257 6.25 -12.47 -4.23
N LYS A 258 7.29 -12.02 -3.48
CA LYS A 258 7.28 -12.08 -2.01
C LYS A 258 6.25 -11.13 -1.43
N LYS A 259 6.07 -9.95 -2.05
CA LYS A 259 5.02 -9.00 -1.65
C LYS A 259 3.63 -9.60 -1.83
N ALA A 260 3.37 -10.16 -3.01
CA ALA A 260 2.10 -10.82 -3.33
C ALA A 260 1.85 -12.02 -2.41
N PHE A 261 2.86 -12.85 -2.15
CA PHE A 261 2.74 -13.99 -1.24
C PHE A 261 2.34 -13.54 0.17
N LEU A 262 3.04 -12.56 0.76
CA LEU A 262 2.70 -12.07 2.10
C LEU A 262 1.31 -11.42 2.15
N PHE A 263 0.92 -10.73 1.09
CA PHE A 263 -0.41 -10.15 0.97
C PHE A 263 -1.50 -11.23 0.90
N VAL A 264 -1.33 -12.26 0.07
CA VAL A 264 -2.26 -13.38 -0.03
C VAL A 264 -2.30 -14.18 1.27
N LEU A 265 -1.17 -14.32 1.97
CA LEU A 265 -1.08 -14.99 3.27
C LEU A 265 -1.87 -14.28 4.37
N ALA A 266 -2.17 -12.98 4.22
CA ALA A 266 -3.05 -12.27 5.14
C ALA A 266 -4.43 -12.93 5.24
N LEU A 267 -4.97 -13.44 4.13
CA LEU A 267 -6.27 -14.10 4.12
C LEU A 267 -6.31 -15.35 5.00
N PRO A 268 -5.49 -16.40 4.79
CA PRO A 268 -5.51 -17.59 5.65
C PRO A 268 -5.12 -17.29 7.10
N LEU A 269 -4.23 -16.32 7.35
CA LEU A 269 -3.93 -15.88 8.72
C LEU A 269 -5.14 -15.22 9.40
N ALA A 270 -5.93 -14.43 8.67
CA ALA A 270 -7.17 -13.87 9.20
C ALA A 270 -8.20 -14.97 9.50
N ILE A 271 -8.30 -15.99 8.63
CA ILE A 271 -9.18 -17.15 8.84
C ILE A 271 -8.78 -17.88 10.12
N ALA A 272 -7.49 -18.20 10.28
CA ALA A 272 -6.97 -18.90 11.45
C ALA A 272 -7.16 -18.08 12.75
N GLY A 273 -6.87 -16.77 12.70
CA GLY A 273 -7.07 -15.88 13.84
C GLY A 273 -8.54 -15.77 14.24
N ASN A 274 -9.46 -15.71 13.26
CA ASN A 274 -10.89 -15.64 13.53
C ASN A 274 -11.44 -16.97 14.05
N PHE A 275 -10.93 -18.10 13.54
CA PHE A 275 -11.22 -19.43 14.11
C PHE A 275 -10.83 -19.50 15.57
N LEU A 276 -9.59 -19.13 15.93
CA LEU A 276 -9.14 -19.18 17.33
C LEU A 276 -9.96 -18.25 18.22
N ARG A 277 -10.30 -17.05 17.73
CA ARG A 277 -11.19 -16.12 18.45
C ARG A 277 -12.53 -16.77 18.78
N ILE A 278 -13.25 -17.28 17.78
CA ILE A 278 -14.57 -17.91 17.97
C ILE A 278 -14.45 -19.17 18.84
N PHE A 279 -13.44 -20.00 18.60
CA PHE A 279 -13.21 -21.21 19.38
C PHE A 279 -12.96 -20.92 20.85
N THR A 280 -12.19 -19.88 21.19
CA THR A 280 -12.00 -19.49 22.60
C THR A 280 -13.28 -19.02 23.28
N ILE A 281 -14.17 -18.34 22.54
CA ILE A 281 -15.50 -17.95 23.05
C ILE A 281 -16.34 -19.19 23.35
N LEU A 282 -16.34 -20.19 22.45
CA LEU A 282 -17.05 -21.46 22.66
C LEU A 282 -16.54 -22.19 23.90
N VAL A 283 -15.22 -22.27 24.07
CA VAL A 283 -14.60 -22.90 25.24
C VAL A 283 -15.01 -22.20 26.53
N LEU A 284 -14.97 -20.87 26.58
CA LEU A 284 -15.43 -20.11 27.75
C LEU A 284 -16.91 -20.32 28.05
N ALA A 285 -17.74 -20.34 27.00
CA ALA A 285 -19.16 -20.56 27.15
C ALA A 285 -19.48 -21.99 27.66
N GLN A 286 -18.71 -23.00 27.26
CA GLN A 286 -18.80 -24.37 27.79
C GLN A 286 -18.46 -24.43 29.29
N PHE A 287 -17.54 -23.60 29.77
CA PHE A 287 -17.20 -23.49 31.19
C PHE A 287 -18.20 -22.67 32.03
N GLY A 288 -19.33 -22.27 31.45
CA GLY A 288 -20.38 -21.50 32.13
C GLY A 288 -20.16 -19.98 32.10
N TYR A 289 -19.15 -19.48 31.38
CA TYR A 289 -18.87 -18.06 31.22
C TYR A 289 -19.41 -17.50 29.89
N ALA A 290 -20.63 -17.90 29.50
CA ALA A 290 -21.20 -17.54 28.20
C ALA A 290 -21.37 -16.02 28.03
N ASP A 291 -21.88 -15.31 29.04
CA ASP A 291 -22.07 -13.85 29.00
C ASP A 291 -20.75 -13.08 28.91
N PHE A 292 -19.71 -13.57 29.60
CA PHE A 292 -18.36 -13.00 29.50
C PHE A 292 -17.74 -13.29 28.13
N GLY A 293 -17.97 -14.49 27.60
CA GLY A 293 -17.52 -14.93 26.28
C GLY A 293 -18.08 -14.08 25.15
N THR A 294 -19.40 -13.88 25.13
CA THR A 294 -20.11 -13.14 24.07
C THR A 294 -20.03 -11.62 24.23
N GLY A 295 -19.83 -11.13 25.45
CA GLY A 295 -19.61 -9.72 25.75
C GLY A 295 -18.13 -9.33 25.70
N THR A 296 -17.51 -9.22 26.88
CA THR A 296 -16.17 -8.67 27.04
C THR A 296 -15.11 -9.45 26.25
N TRP A 297 -15.09 -10.77 26.35
CA TRP A 297 -14.07 -11.56 25.66
C TRP A 297 -14.18 -11.44 24.14
N HIS A 298 -15.39 -11.40 23.59
CA HIS A 298 -15.60 -11.21 22.16
C HIS A 298 -14.92 -9.93 21.64
N ASP A 299 -15.06 -8.82 22.34
CA ASP A 299 -14.47 -7.53 21.94
C ASP A 299 -12.95 -7.52 22.09
N TRP A 300 -12.43 -8.10 23.18
CA TRP A 300 -11.00 -8.11 23.46
C TRP A 300 -10.23 -9.21 22.73
N ALA A 301 -10.84 -10.36 22.42
CA ALA A 301 -10.19 -11.46 21.72
C ALA A 301 -9.78 -11.08 20.29
N GLY A 302 -10.46 -10.10 19.68
CA GLY A 302 -9.98 -9.47 18.44
C GLY A 302 -8.61 -8.82 18.62
N LEU A 303 -8.38 -8.10 19.71
CA LEU A 303 -7.10 -7.46 20.01
C LEU A 303 -6.05 -8.44 20.57
N LEU A 304 -6.44 -9.31 21.50
CA LEU A 304 -5.51 -10.12 22.29
C LEU A 304 -5.12 -11.44 21.64
N ILE A 305 -5.97 -11.99 20.76
CA ILE A 305 -5.73 -13.29 20.09
C ILE A 305 -5.46 -13.06 18.61
N PHE A 306 -6.41 -12.44 17.91
CA PHE A 306 -6.33 -12.31 16.46
C PHE A 306 -5.08 -11.52 16.02
N PHE A 307 -4.83 -10.33 16.59
CA PHE A 307 -3.68 -9.50 16.17
C PHE A 307 -2.31 -10.17 16.44
N PRO A 308 -2.00 -10.68 17.64
CA PRO A 308 -0.71 -11.31 17.90
C PRO A 308 -0.45 -12.53 17.01
N ILE A 309 -1.45 -13.39 16.80
CA ILE A 309 -1.31 -14.57 15.94
C ILE A 309 -1.12 -14.18 14.47
N ALA A 310 -1.92 -13.22 14.00
CA ALA A 310 -1.82 -12.76 12.63
C ALA A 310 -0.47 -12.07 12.34
N LEU A 311 -0.01 -11.21 13.24
CA LEU A 311 1.28 -10.51 13.10
C LEU A 311 2.47 -11.45 13.25
N SER A 312 2.43 -12.37 14.23
CA SER A 312 3.50 -13.37 14.40
C SER A 312 3.57 -14.32 13.22
N GLY A 313 2.42 -14.75 12.68
CA GLY A 313 2.34 -15.55 11.46
C GLY A 313 2.93 -14.82 10.24
N LEU A 314 2.60 -13.54 10.06
CA LEU A 314 3.15 -12.72 8.98
C LEU A 314 4.67 -12.54 9.13
N TYR A 315 5.15 -12.28 10.34
CA TYR A 315 6.58 -12.16 10.65
C TYR A 315 7.33 -13.47 10.45
N LEU A 316 6.76 -14.60 10.88
CA LEU A 316 7.34 -15.92 10.70
C LEU A 316 7.44 -16.27 9.21
N ALA A 317 6.41 -15.95 8.42
CA ALA A 317 6.45 -16.14 6.98
C ALA A 317 7.54 -15.29 6.31
N ASP A 318 7.69 -14.01 6.68
CA ASP A 318 8.83 -13.19 6.25
C ASP A 318 10.16 -13.86 6.59
N TYR A 319 10.30 -14.31 7.84
CA TYR A 319 11.52 -14.93 8.31
C TYR A 319 11.89 -16.16 7.49
N LEU A 320 10.93 -17.04 7.20
CA LEU A 320 11.10 -18.26 6.41
C LEU A 320 11.42 -17.93 4.94
N LEU A 321 10.70 -16.99 4.32
CA LEU A 321 10.93 -16.55 2.93
C LEU A 321 12.34 -15.97 2.73
N ASN A 322 12.84 -15.26 3.74
CA ASN A 322 14.14 -14.60 3.69
C ASN A 322 15.25 -15.38 4.41
N PHE A 323 14.99 -16.62 4.83
CA PHE A 323 15.94 -17.43 5.61
C PHE A 323 17.27 -17.63 4.86
N LYS A 324 17.23 -18.01 3.58
CA LYS A 324 18.43 -18.23 2.75
C LYS A 324 19.21 -16.95 2.51
N GLU A 325 18.53 -15.82 2.24
CA GLU A 325 19.17 -14.52 2.04
C GLU A 325 19.80 -13.96 3.33
N LYS A 326 19.09 -14.07 4.47
CA LYS A 326 19.59 -13.67 5.79
C LYS A 326 20.81 -14.51 6.17
N ARG A 327 20.78 -15.84 5.93
CA ARG A 327 21.92 -16.75 6.17
C ARG A 327 23.13 -16.38 5.30
N SER A 328 22.94 -16.16 3.99
CA SER A 328 24.03 -15.77 3.08
C SER A 328 24.68 -14.43 3.47
N LYS A 329 23.87 -13.41 3.82
CA LYS A 329 24.39 -12.13 4.32
C LYS A 329 25.14 -12.26 5.64
N ARG A 330 24.67 -13.13 6.55
CA ARG A 330 25.34 -13.40 7.84
C ARG A 330 26.70 -14.07 7.62
N VAL A 331 26.77 -15.10 6.77
CA VAL A 331 28.03 -15.77 6.41
C VAL A 331 29.03 -14.79 5.78
N LYS A 332 28.60 -13.98 4.80
CA LYS A 332 29.46 -12.96 4.17
C LYS A 332 29.98 -11.93 5.18
N ARG A 333 29.16 -11.50 6.15
CA ARG A 333 29.60 -10.58 7.23
C ARG A 333 30.63 -11.24 8.14
N THR A 334 30.43 -12.50 8.53
CA THR A 334 31.38 -13.24 9.38
C THR A 334 32.72 -13.44 8.67
N VAL A 335 32.71 -13.82 7.38
CA VAL A 335 33.93 -13.97 6.58
C VAL A 335 34.66 -12.63 6.43
N LYS A 336 33.94 -11.53 6.14
CA LYS A 336 34.54 -10.19 6.05
C LYS A 336 35.15 -9.73 7.39
N LYS A 337 34.49 -10.01 8.52
CA LYS A 337 35.02 -9.71 9.85
C LYS A 337 36.28 -10.54 10.13
N SER A 338 36.28 -11.83 9.79
CA SER A 338 37.45 -12.71 9.93
C SER A 338 38.64 -12.22 9.11
N HIS A 339 38.44 -11.89 7.82
CA HIS A 339 39.51 -11.34 6.99
C HIS A 339 40.04 -9.99 7.49
N LYS A 340 39.20 -9.13 8.06
CA LYS A 340 39.65 -7.87 8.66
C LYS A 340 40.56 -8.11 9.87
N VAL A 341 40.16 -9.04 10.75
CA VAL A 341 40.95 -9.40 11.94
C VAL A 341 42.29 -10.03 11.56
N VAL A 342 42.32 -10.91 10.55
CA VAL A 342 43.57 -11.51 10.04
C VAL A 342 44.48 -10.45 9.43
N LYS A 343 43.93 -9.47 8.70
CA LYS A 343 44.71 -8.38 8.10
C LYS A 343 45.29 -7.44 9.15
N GLU A 344 44.54 -7.09 10.19
CA GLU A 344 45.04 -6.26 11.31
C GLU A 344 46.17 -6.96 12.07
N LYS A 345 46.10 -8.27 12.27
CA LYS A 345 47.14 -9.08 12.94
C LYS A 345 48.43 -9.26 12.12
N ALA A 346 48.35 -9.12 10.79
CA ALA A 346 49.51 -9.24 9.90
C ALA A 346 50.28 -7.91 9.73
N THR A 347 49.68 -6.80 10.19
CA THR A 347 50.25 -5.45 10.11
C THR A 347 50.75 -4.91 11.46
N SER A 348 50.55 -5.67 12.54
CA SER A 348 51.09 -5.44 13.88
C SER A 348 52.24 -6.40 14.14
#